data_AF-A0A7Z7JI90-F1
#
_entry.id   AF-A0A7Z7JI90-F1
#
_cell.length_a   1.000
_cell.length_b   1.000
_cell.length_c   1.000
_cell.angle_alpha   90.00
_cell.angle_beta   90.00
_cell.angle_gamma   90.00
#
_symmetry.space_group_name_H-M   'P 1'
#
loop_
_entity.id
_entity.type
_entity.pdbx_description
1 polymer ?
#
loop_
_entity_poly.entity_id
_entity_poly.type
_entity_poly.pdbx_seq_one_letter_code
_entity_poly.pdbx_strand_id
1 'polypeptide(L)'
;MDHLSDEEIAAVAVLLSSERLSTFERLAGSNRGAIALHQEMLRLGASLMTVTAVVEIALRNAVCDRLTEHFGTADWLRRPPSHFRWDDELKGKIGLAESSARKAAYAKLTQEQKRQLDPVAFRKHGGTPPAGLSHEKVSKARQAAITVPMGQVVAQLTMYFWKRLFSADYEHALWKPALKRVFPDKSLTRAAVATQLEAIYQSRNRIAHHEPVYGRRLVQTEAAIDFVARHLGNRGHDGATPLEKLLELELNELKVRADAMRQRLAALQAGEPD
;
A
#
# COMPACT_ATOMS: atom_id res chain seq x y z
N MET A 1 -17.28 -10.20 24.79
CA MET A 1 -18.25 -10.45 23.69
C MET A 1 -19.57 -10.93 24.30
N ASP A 2 -19.97 -10.32 25.41
CA ASP A 2 -20.81 -11.03 26.38
C ASP A 2 -22.29 -10.82 26.09
N HIS A 3 -22.57 -9.97 25.11
CA HIS A 3 -23.90 -9.70 24.56
C HIS A 3 -24.34 -10.73 23.50
N LEU A 4 -23.48 -11.69 23.11
CA LEU A 4 -23.83 -12.74 22.14
C LEU A 4 -24.07 -14.08 22.86
N SER A 5 -25.21 -14.70 22.61
CA SER A 5 -25.53 -16.07 23.00
C SER A 5 -24.70 -17.10 22.21
N ASP A 6 -24.66 -18.35 22.67
CA ASP A 6 -23.87 -19.40 22.00
C ASP A 6 -24.44 -19.77 20.62
N GLU A 7 -25.75 -19.66 20.43
CA GLU A 7 -26.40 -19.83 19.11
C GLU A 7 -25.97 -18.71 18.14
N GLU A 8 -25.93 -17.46 18.62
CA GLU A 8 -25.45 -16.32 17.83
C GLU A 8 -23.95 -16.44 17.53
N ILE A 9 -23.14 -16.94 18.47
CA ILE A 9 -21.71 -17.22 18.24
C ILE A 9 -21.52 -18.28 17.14
N ALA A 10 -22.32 -19.35 17.14
CA ALA A 10 -22.29 -20.35 16.09
C ALA A 10 -22.69 -19.76 14.73
N ALA A 11 -23.74 -18.93 14.69
CA ALA A 11 -24.16 -18.24 13.47
C ALA A 11 -23.07 -17.29 12.93
N VAL A 12 -22.39 -16.54 13.81
CA VAL A 12 -21.27 -15.66 13.43
C VAL A 12 -20.08 -16.47 12.91
N ALA A 13 -19.77 -17.62 13.51
CA ALA A 13 -18.69 -18.48 13.05
C ALA A 13 -18.90 -18.95 11.60
N VAL A 14 -20.13 -19.28 11.24
CA VAL A 14 -20.50 -19.64 9.85
C VAL A 14 -20.26 -18.46 8.90
N LEU A 15 -20.60 -17.23 9.31
CA LEU A 15 -20.40 -16.03 8.48
C LEU A 15 -18.93 -15.68 8.24
N LEU A 16 -18.06 -15.97 9.20
CA LEU A 16 -16.62 -15.67 9.09
C LEU A 16 -15.81 -16.75 8.36
N SER A 17 -16.44 -17.86 7.97
CA SER A 17 -15.82 -19.06 7.38
C SER A 17 -14.91 -19.84 8.33
N SER A 18 -15.06 -21.17 8.32
CA SER A 18 -14.22 -22.11 9.06
C SER A 18 -12.76 -22.02 8.65
N GLU A 19 -12.44 -21.73 7.39
CA GLU A 19 -11.04 -21.59 6.95
C GLU A 19 -10.33 -20.44 7.64
N ARG A 20 -11.02 -19.30 7.84
CA ARG A 20 -10.47 -18.12 8.51
C ARG A 20 -10.36 -18.33 10.01
N LEU A 21 -11.36 -18.98 10.62
CA LEU A 21 -11.39 -19.21 12.07
C LEU A 21 -10.50 -20.38 12.51
N SER A 22 -10.21 -21.35 11.65
CA SER A 22 -9.43 -22.56 11.98
C SER A 22 -8.09 -22.31 12.68
N THR A 23 -7.41 -21.21 12.35
CA THR A 23 -6.15 -20.85 12.99
C THR A 23 -6.37 -20.25 14.39
N PHE A 24 -7.45 -19.51 14.59
CA PHE A 24 -7.80 -18.93 15.87
C PHE A 24 -8.45 -19.95 16.80
N GLU A 25 -9.26 -20.88 16.29
CA GLU A 25 -9.84 -21.99 17.05
C GLU A 25 -8.76 -22.86 17.68
N ARG A 26 -7.70 -23.18 16.92
CA ARG A 26 -6.55 -23.93 17.45
C ARG A 26 -5.81 -23.21 18.57
N LEU A 27 -5.88 -21.87 18.62
CA LEU A 27 -5.21 -21.07 19.65
C LEU A 27 -6.12 -20.83 20.85
N ALA A 28 -7.40 -20.57 20.62
CA ALA A 28 -8.34 -20.10 21.64
C ALA A 28 -9.21 -21.21 22.24
N GLY A 29 -9.22 -22.42 21.65
CA GLY A 29 -9.93 -23.58 22.17
C GLY A 29 -11.47 -23.51 22.15
N SER A 30 -12.06 -22.40 21.70
CA SER A 30 -13.50 -22.21 21.61
C SER A 30 -13.88 -21.27 20.44
N ASN A 31 -15.09 -21.41 19.90
CA ASN A 31 -15.60 -20.51 18.86
C ASN A 31 -15.66 -19.06 19.34
N ARG A 32 -16.05 -18.84 20.60
CA ARG A 32 -16.09 -17.51 21.22
C ARG A 32 -14.68 -16.91 21.29
N GLY A 33 -13.71 -17.63 21.83
CA GLY A 33 -12.32 -17.17 21.88
C GLY A 33 -11.72 -16.94 20.49
N ALA A 34 -12.04 -17.80 19.52
CA ALA A 34 -11.57 -17.66 18.14
C ALA A 34 -12.09 -16.37 17.48
N ILE A 35 -13.38 -16.07 17.65
CA ILE A 35 -13.98 -14.84 17.13
C ILE A 35 -13.41 -13.61 17.85
N ALA A 36 -13.23 -13.65 19.18
CA ALA A 36 -12.59 -12.55 19.92
C ALA A 36 -11.18 -12.26 19.40
N LEU A 37 -10.34 -13.30 19.31
CA LEU A 37 -8.97 -13.18 18.83
C LEU A 37 -8.92 -12.68 17.38
N HIS A 38 -9.82 -13.15 16.52
CA HIS A 38 -9.96 -12.65 15.15
C HIS A 38 -10.27 -11.13 15.13
N GLN A 39 -11.22 -10.67 15.95
CA GLN A 39 -11.58 -9.24 16.02
C GLN A 39 -10.44 -8.38 16.57
N GLU A 40 -9.68 -8.88 17.55
CA GLU A 40 -8.49 -8.20 18.06
C GLU A 40 -7.38 -8.10 17.00
N MET A 41 -7.13 -9.18 16.26
CA MET A 41 -6.18 -9.16 15.14
C MET A 41 -6.62 -8.22 14.02
N LEU A 42 -7.92 -8.11 13.76
CA LEU A 42 -8.46 -7.15 12.80
C LEU A 42 -8.20 -5.71 13.25
N ARG A 43 -8.40 -5.40 14.54
CA ARG A 43 -8.11 -4.08 15.12
C ARG A 43 -6.62 -3.75 15.07
N LEU A 44 -5.74 -4.70 15.38
CA LEU A 44 -4.29 -4.53 15.22
C LEU A 44 -3.93 -4.29 13.74
N GLY A 45 -4.52 -5.06 12.83
CA GLY A 45 -4.37 -4.88 11.39
C GLY A 45 -4.78 -3.49 10.92
N ALA A 46 -5.86 -2.92 11.48
CA ALA A 46 -6.29 -1.56 11.18
C ALA A 46 -5.24 -0.53 11.60
N SER A 47 -4.70 -0.62 12.83
CA SER A 47 -3.63 0.29 13.28
C SER A 47 -2.36 0.17 12.43
N LEU A 48 -1.96 -1.05 12.04
CA LEU A 48 -0.86 -1.27 11.10
C LEU A 48 -1.12 -0.61 9.74
N MET A 49 -2.35 -0.72 9.21
CA MET A 49 -2.73 -0.10 7.95
C MET A 49 -2.71 1.42 8.00
N THR A 50 -3.12 2.03 9.12
CA THR A 50 -3.06 3.49 9.32
C THR A 50 -1.62 3.99 9.22
N VAL A 51 -0.71 3.40 10.00
CA VAL A 51 0.71 3.82 9.98
C VAL A 51 1.33 3.53 8.61
N THR A 52 1.06 2.36 8.03
CA THR A 52 1.58 1.97 6.72
C THR A 52 1.13 2.94 5.62
N ALA A 53 -0.13 3.42 5.65
CA ALA A 53 -0.63 4.36 4.66
C ALA A 53 0.16 5.67 4.66
N VAL A 54 0.43 6.22 5.85
CA VAL A 54 1.22 7.45 5.99
C VAL A 54 2.67 7.22 5.52
N VAL A 55 3.28 6.10 5.91
CA VAL A 55 4.63 5.71 5.47
C VAL A 55 4.70 5.55 3.95
N GLU A 56 3.71 4.90 3.32
CA GLU A 56 3.63 4.72 1.87
C GLU A 56 3.51 6.07 1.14
N ILE A 57 2.67 6.98 1.65
CA ILE A 57 2.52 8.34 1.11
C ILE A 57 3.81 9.15 1.23
N ALA A 58 4.48 9.08 2.38
CA ALA A 58 5.74 9.78 2.58
C ALA A 58 6.84 9.23 1.67
N LEU A 59 6.95 7.90 1.58
CA LEU A 59 7.93 7.22 0.73
C LEU A 59 7.73 7.57 -0.75
N ARG A 60 6.50 7.44 -1.28
CA ARG A 60 6.23 7.72 -2.70
C ARG A 60 6.55 9.18 -3.03
N ASN A 61 6.22 10.12 -2.15
CA ASN A 61 6.48 11.54 -2.38
C ASN A 61 7.98 11.81 -2.38
N ALA A 62 8.71 11.31 -1.39
CA ALA A 62 10.17 11.45 -1.33
C ALA A 62 10.86 10.85 -2.56
N VAL A 63 10.43 9.67 -3.00
CA VAL A 63 10.92 9.04 -4.23
C VAL A 63 10.60 9.90 -5.46
N CYS A 64 9.36 10.38 -5.59
CA CYS A 64 8.96 11.22 -6.71
C CYS A 64 9.80 12.49 -6.79
N ASP A 65 10.07 13.14 -5.66
CA ASP A 65 10.88 14.35 -5.60
C ASP A 65 12.32 14.07 -6.03
N ARG A 66 12.94 13.00 -5.48
CA ARG A 66 14.32 12.63 -5.82
C ARG A 66 14.48 12.21 -7.28
N LEU A 67 13.52 11.48 -7.84
CA LEU A 67 13.55 11.06 -9.24
C LEU A 67 13.25 12.20 -10.21
N THR A 68 12.34 13.12 -9.85
CA THR A 68 12.07 14.33 -10.64
C THR A 68 13.32 15.20 -10.74
N GLU A 69 14.01 15.42 -9.62
CA GLU A 69 15.27 16.16 -9.58
C GLU A 69 16.36 15.45 -10.40
N HIS A 70 16.53 14.14 -10.21
CA HIS A 70 17.57 13.37 -10.89
C HIS A 70 17.38 13.30 -12.41
N PHE A 71 16.16 13.03 -12.86
CA PHE A 71 15.86 12.89 -14.29
C PHE A 71 15.58 14.22 -14.99
N GLY A 72 15.42 15.32 -14.24
CA GLY A 72 15.15 16.65 -14.81
C GLY A 72 13.79 16.80 -15.49
N THR A 73 12.84 15.90 -15.20
CA THR A 73 11.50 15.92 -15.79
C THR A 73 10.48 15.42 -14.78
N ALA A 74 9.32 16.07 -14.69
CA ALA A 74 8.21 15.64 -13.85
C ALA A 74 7.31 14.57 -14.52
N ASP A 75 7.67 14.05 -15.69
CA ASP A 75 6.94 12.97 -16.39
C ASP A 75 7.79 11.70 -16.56
N TRP A 76 8.79 11.52 -15.68
CA TRP A 76 9.76 10.42 -15.73
C TRP A 76 9.13 9.02 -15.69
N LEU A 77 7.92 8.86 -15.15
CA LEU A 77 7.19 7.59 -15.19
C LEU A 77 6.81 7.18 -16.62
N ARG A 78 6.34 8.13 -17.44
CA ARG A 78 5.87 7.87 -18.80
C ARG A 78 6.98 7.99 -19.84
N ARG A 79 7.82 9.00 -19.64
CA ARG A 79 8.87 9.44 -20.56
C ARG A 79 10.16 9.60 -19.77
N PRO A 80 10.74 8.49 -19.26
CA PRO A 80 12.04 8.57 -18.64
C PRO A 80 13.10 9.05 -19.66
N PRO A 81 14.21 9.65 -19.19
CA PRO A 81 15.36 9.97 -20.05
C PRO A 81 15.90 8.74 -20.78
N SER A 82 16.56 8.94 -21.93
CA SER A 82 17.02 7.85 -22.82
C SER A 82 17.96 6.82 -22.19
N HIS A 83 18.70 7.23 -21.15
CA HIS A 83 19.63 6.37 -20.40
C HIS A 83 18.96 5.51 -19.33
N PHE A 84 17.64 5.69 -19.09
CA PHE A 84 16.88 4.89 -18.15
C PHE A 84 15.70 4.21 -18.85
N ARG A 85 15.47 2.94 -18.52
CA ARG A 85 14.33 2.16 -19.03
C ARG A 85 13.73 1.33 -17.91
N TRP A 86 12.41 1.31 -17.85
CA TRP A 86 11.68 0.38 -17.00
C TRP A 86 11.82 -1.05 -17.51
N ASP A 87 11.93 -1.99 -16.60
CA ASP A 87 11.68 -3.41 -16.91
C ASP A 87 10.19 -3.61 -17.31
N ASP A 88 9.90 -4.74 -17.96
CA ASP A 88 8.57 -5.03 -18.49
C ASP A 88 7.51 -5.13 -17.38
N GLU A 89 7.90 -5.58 -16.20
CA GLU A 89 7.01 -5.70 -15.06
C GLU A 89 6.53 -4.32 -14.59
N LEU A 90 7.46 -3.42 -14.27
CA LEU A 90 7.16 -2.07 -13.81
C LEU A 90 6.49 -1.24 -14.91
N LYS A 91 6.88 -1.42 -16.16
CA LYS A 91 6.19 -0.81 -17.30
C LYS A 91 4.72 -1.24 -17.36
N GLY A 92 4.44 -2.52 -17.12
CA GLY A 92 3.07 -3.03 -16.99
C GLY A 92 2.31 -2.39 -15.83
N LYS A 93 2.94 -2.25 -14.65
CA LYS A 93 2.33 -1.59 -13.48
C LYS A 93 2.01 -0.11 -13.75
N ILE A 94 2.90 0.61 -14.43
CA ILE A 94 2.68 2.00 -14.85
C ILE A 94 1.48 2.09 -15.81
N GLY A 95 1.41 1.22 -16.81
CA GLY A 95 0.28 1.19 -17.74
C GLY A 95 -1.07 0.90 -17.05
N LEU A 96 -1.09 -0.02 -16.08
CA LEU A 96 -2.28 -0.28 -15.25
C LEU A 96 -2.66 0.95 -14.41
N ALA A 97 -1.68 1.60 -13.77
CA ALA A 97 -1.92 2.82 -13.00
C ALA A 97 -2.45 3.97 -13.87
N GLU A 98 -1.97 4.13 -15.10
CA GLU A 98 -2.53 5.10 -16.05
C GLU A 98 -3.98 4.80 -16.41
N SER A 99 -4.27 3.53 -16.72
CA SER A 99 -5.63 3.09 -17.04
C SER A 99 -6.58 3.36 -15.87
N SER A 100 -6.17 3.01 -14.66
CA SER A 100 -6.92 3.27 -13.43
C SER A 100 -7.13 4.77 -13.19
N ALA A 101 -6.10 5.61 -13.38
CA ALA A 101 -6.21 7.06 -13.24
C ALA A 101 -7.20 7.65 -14.26
N ARG A 102 -7.12 7.23 -15.53
CA ARG A 102 -8.06 7.65 -16.58
C ARG A 102 -9.49 7.21 -16.28
N LYS A 103 -9.70 5.98 -15.78
CA LYS A 103 -11.01 5.47 -15.36
C LYS A 103 -11.58 6.29 -14.21
N ALA A 104 -10.76 6.61 -13.20
CA ALA A 104 -11.16 7.44 -12.07
C ALA A 104 -11.52 8.87 -12.49
N ALA A 105 -10.76 9.47 -13.41
CA ALA A 105 -11.09 10.77 -13.97
C ALA A 105 -12.40 10.72 -14.79
N TYR A 106 -12.56 9.71 -15.65
CA TYR A 106 -13.77 9.52 -16.46
C TYR A 106 -15.04 9.32 -15.61
N ALA A 107 -14.93 8.63 -14.48
CA ALA A 107 -16.05 8.40 -13.56
C ALA A 107 -16.61 9.71 -12.99
N LYS A 108 -15.80 10.77 -12.89
CA LYS A 108 -16.19 12.09 -12.39
C LYS A 108 -16.86 12.98 -13.44
N LEU A 109 -16.86 12.58 -14.71
CA LEU A 109 -17.42 13.38 -15.80
C LEU A 109 -18.93 13.18 -15.95
N THR A 110 -19.63 14.28 -16.27
CA THR A 110 -21.02 14.23 -16.72
C THR A 110 -21.14 13.55 -18.10
N GLN A 111 -22.35 13.16 -18.50
CA GLN A 111 -22.55 12.56 -19.83
C GLN A 111 -22.17 13.52 -20.97
N GLU A 112 -22.36 14.82 -20.78
CA GLU A 112 -21.95 15.83 -21.75
C GLU A 112 -20.43 15.92 -21.87
N GLN A 113 -19.71 16.04 -20.75
CA GLN A 113 -18.24 16.05 -20.74
C GLN A 113 -17.64 14.77 -21.33
N LYS A 114 -18.31 13.62 -21.17
CA LYS A 114 -17.89 12.36 -21.80
C LYS A 114 -18.02 12.41 -23.32
N ARG A 115 -19.08 13.03 -23.87
CA ARG A 115 -19.25 13.23 -25.32
C ARG A 115 -18.20 14.19 -25.89
N GLN A 116 -17.77 15.19 -25.12
CA GLN A 116 -16.71 16.12 -25.53
C GLN A 116 -15.35 15.44 -25.76
N LEU A 117 -15.17 14.19 -25.31
CA LEU A 117 -13.97 13.38 -25.59
C LEU A 117 -14.00 12.71 -26.97
N ASP A 118 -15.16 12.65 -27.65
CA ASP A 118 -15.32 11.92 -28.93
C ASP A 118 -14.39 12.40 -30.05
N PRO A 119 -14.14 13.72 -30.24
CA PRO A 119 -13.21 14.21 -31.27
C PRO A 119 -11.79 13.65 -31.12
N VAL A 120 -11.35 13.42 -29.88
CA VAL A 120 -10.03 12.86 -29.57
C VAL A 120 -10.07 11.34 -29.60
N ALA A 121 -11.06 10.73 -28.95
CA ALA A 121 -11.21 9.28 -28.83
C ALA A 121 -11.43 8.59 -30.19
N PHE A 122 -12.13 9.26 -31.11
CA PHE A 122 -12.50 8.73 -32.42
C PHE A 122 -11.94 9.59 -33.56
N ARG A 123 -10.76 10.19 -33.39
CA ARG A 123 -10.11 11.02 -34.41
C ARG A 123 -10.02 10.33 -35.78
N LYS A 124 -9.78 9.02 -35.81
CA LYS A 124 -9.72 8.21 -37.05
C LYS A 124 -11.09 7.93 -37.69
N HIS A 125 -12.18 8.27 -37.02
CA HIS A 125 -13.56 8.04 -37.43
C HIS A 125 -14.37 9.34 -37.48
N GLY A 126 -13.75 10.46 -37.85
CA GLY A 126 -14.44 11.75 -37.97
C GLY A 126 -14.82 12.40 -36.63
N GLY A 127 -14.27 11.92 -35.52
CA GLY A 127 -14.51 12.49 -34.19
C GLY A 127 -15.83 12.05 -33.55
N THR A 128 -16.48 11.01 -34.08
CA THR A 128 -17.70 10.42 -33.51
C THR A 128 -17.55 8.90 -33.36
N PRO A 129 -18.23 8.29 -32.38
CA PRO A 129 -18.22 6.83 -32.24
C PRO A 129 -18.84 6.15 -33.48
N PRO A 130 -18.20 5.13 -34.07
CA PRO A 130 -18.80 4.35 -35.15
C PRO A 130 -20.16 3.74 -34.76
N ALA A 131 -21.09 3.67 -35.71
CA ALA A 131 -22.38 3.02 -35.52
C ALA A 131 -22.20 1.54 -35.09
N GLY A 132 -22.97 1.09 -34.11
CA GLY A 132 -22.91 -0.28 -33.58
C GLY A 132 -21.76 -0.57 -32.61
N LEU A 133 -20.90 0.43 -32.28
CA LEU A 133 -19.86 0.24 -31.28
C LEU A 133 -20.47 0.13 -29.87
N SER A 134 -20.07 -0.91 -29.12
CA SER A 134 -20.62 -1.13 -27.77
C SER A 134 -20.26 0.00 -26.80
N HIS A 135 -21.14 0.27 -25.83
CA HIS A 135 -20.90 1.28 -24.80
C HIS A 135 -19.58 1.07 -24.05
N GLU A 136 -19.18 -0.17 -23.81
CA GLU A 136 -17.89 -0.48 -23.18
C GLU A 136 -16.70 -0.03 -24.04
N LYS A 137 -16.72 -0.33 -25.35
CA LYS A 137 -15.67 0.09 -26.29
C LYS A 137 -15.64 1.61 -26.42
N VAL A 138 -16.81 2.26 -26.43
CA VAL A 138 -16.89 3.73 -26.42
C VAL A 138 -16.29 4.32 -25.15
N SER A 139 -16.65 3.77 -23.99
CA SER A 139 -16.11 4.19 -22.70
C SER A 139 -14.59 4.01 -22.63
N LYS A 140 -14.05 2.88 -23.10
CA LYS A 140 -12.60 2.65 -23.16
C LYS A 140 -11.88 3.63 -24.08
N ALA A 141 -12.42 3.92 -25.26
CA ALA A 141 -11.84 4.90 -26.18
C ALA A 141 -11.82 6.30 -25.57
N ARG A 142 -12.92 6.72 -24.94
CA ARG A 142 -13.01 8.02 -24.23
C ARG A 142 -12.05 8.09 -23.05
N GLN A 143 -11.96 7.04 -22.24
CA GLN A 143 -10.98 6.97 -21.14
C GLN A 143 -9.56 7.15 -21.66
N ALA A 144 -9.19 6.48 -22.75
CA ALA A 144 -7.86 6.61 -23.37
C ALA A 144 -7.55 8.03 -23.88
N ALA A 145 -8.58 8.82 -24.20
CA ALA A 145 -8.45 10.22 -24.60
C ALA A 145 -8.20 11.18 -23.43
N ILE A 146 -8.38 10.75 -22.18
CA ILE A 146 -8.15 11.58 -21.00
C ILE A 146 -6.65 11.66 -20.71
N THR A 147 -6.16 12.90 -20.61
CA THR A 147 -4.83 13.20 -20.07
C THR A 147 -4.94 13.37 -18.55
N VAL A 148 -4.18 12.57 -17.80
CA VAL A 148 -4.13 12.64 -16.33
C VAL A 148 -2.76 13.16 -15.87
N PRO A 149 -2.67 14.03 -14.85
CA PRO A 149 -1.39 14.46 -14.29
C PRO A 149 -0.56 13.27 -13.77
N MET A 150 0.78 13.36 -13.78
CA MET A 150 1.64 12.28 -13.26
C MET A 150 1.29 11.95 -11.80
N GLY A 151 0.99 12.96 -10.97
CA GLY A 151 0.59 12.76 -9.57
C GLY A 151 -0.65 11.87 -9.40
N GLN A 152 -1.60 11.89 -10.35
CA GLN A 152 -2.74 10.97 -10.33
C GLN A 152 -2.33 9.54 -10.67
N VAL A 153 -1.33 9.33 -11.53
CA VAL A 153 -0.79 8.00 -11.83
C VAL A 153 0.01 7.47 -10.65
N VAL A 154 0.85 8.32 -10.04
CA VAL A 154 1.60 8.02 -8.80
C VAL A 154 0.66 7.52 -7.71
N ALA A 155 -0.49 8.17 -7.54
CA ALA A 155 -1.48 7.78 -6.53
C ALA A 155 -2.18 6.43 -6.82
N GLN A 156 -2.10 5.90 -8.04
CA GLN A 156 -2.65 4.59 -8.43
C GLN A 156 -1.62 3.46 -8.34
N LEU A 157 -0.34 3.78 -8.09
CA LEU A 157 0.71 2.78 -7.87
C LEU A 157 0.67 2.29 -6.43
N THR A 158 0.74 0.96 -6.26
CA THR A 158 0.73 0.32 -4.94
C THR A 158 2.12 0.32 -4.32
N MET A 159 2.20 0.09 -2.99
CA MET A 159 3.45 -0.13 -2.25
C MET A 159 4.44 -1.08 -2.94
N TYR A 160 3.95 -2.08 -3.69
CA TYR A 160 4.81 -2.98 -4.47
C TYR A 160 5.70 -2.23 -5.45
N PHE A 161 5.15 -1.27 -6.20
CA PHE A 161 5.93 -0.47 -7.15
C PHE A 161 7.05 0.27 -6.43
N TRP A 162 6.72 0.92 -5.31
CA TRP A 162 7.67 1.75 -4.56
C TRP A 162 8.79 0.93 -3.92
N LYS A 163 8.48 -0.20 -3.27
CA LYS A 163 9.52 -1.08 -2.70
C LYS A 163 10.40 -1.73 -3.77
N ARG A 164 9.85 -2.02 -4.96
CA ARG A 164 10.59 -2.61 -6.09
C ARG A 164 11.72 -1.70 -6.59
N LEU A 165 11.59 -0.38 -6.48
CA LEU A 165 12.64 0.58 -6.87
C LEU A 165 13.91 0.49 -6.02
N PHE A 166 13.83 -0.14 -4.85
CA PHE A 166 14.96 -0.34 -3.94
C PHE A 166 15.59 -1.75 -4.08
N SER A 167 15.18 -2.55 -5.05
CA SER A 167 15.79 -3.87 -5.29
C SER A 167 17.21 -3.76 -5.88
N ALA A 168 17.92 -4.89 -5.92
CA ALA A 168 19.29 -4.95 -6.47
C ALA A 168 19.35 -4.53 -7.96
N ASP A 169 18.31 -4.85 -8.74
CA ASP A 169 18.23 -4.52 -10.17
C ASP A 169 18.32 -3.01 -10.43
N TYR A 170 17.84 -2.20 -9.48
CA TYR A 170 17.83 -0.75 -9.56
C TYR A 170 18.99 -0.09 -8.82
N GLU A 171 20.01 -0.87 -8.40
CA GLU A 171 21.12 -0.34 -7.61
C GLU A 171 21.91 0.74 -8.37
N HIS A 172 22.29 0.46 -9.61
CA HIS A 172 23.05 1.41 -10.43
C HIS A 172 22.15 2.44 -11.11
N ALA A 173 20.94 2.05 -11.50
CA ALA A 173 20.04 2.88 -12.28
C ALA A 173 19.27 3.91 -11.44
N LEU A 174 18.93 3.60 -10.17
CA LEU A 174 18.13 4.50 -9.31
C LEU A 174 18.77 4.74 -7.94
N TRP A 175 19.24 3.70 -7.24
CA TRP A 175 19.72 3.84 -5.86
C TRP A 175 20.93 4.76 -5.74
N LYS A 176 22.06 4.38 -6.37
CA LYS A 176 23.31 5.15 -6.34
C LYS A 176 23.12 6.61 -6.80
N PRO A 177 22.45 6.89 -7.94
CA PRO A 177 22.34 8.26 -8.43
C PRO A 177 21.31 9.12 -7.68
N ALA A 178 20.20 8.53 -7.20
CA ALA A 178 19.05 9.32 -6.70
C ALA A 178 18.45 8.80 -5.38
N LEU A 179 18.05 7.54 -5.30
CA LEU A 179 17.22 7.05 -4.19
C LEU A 179 18.00 6.95 -2.87
N LYS A 180 19.33 6.90 -2.89
CA LYS A 180 20.14 7.01 -1.66
C LYS A 180 19.82 8.30 -0.89
N ARG A 181 19.44 9.39 -1.57
CA ARG A 181 19.09 10.67 -0.94
C ARG A 181 17.71 10.66 -0.27
N VAL A 182 16.87 9.65 -0.54
CA VAL A 182 15.62 9.42 0.21
C VAL A 182 15.92 9.00 1.65
N PHE A 183 17.07 8.35 1.88
CA PHE A 183 17.57 7.91 3.18
C PHE A 183 18.99 8.47 3.40
N PRO A 184 19.11 9.75 3.80
CA PRO A 184 20.36 10.53 3.73
C PRO A 184 21.46 10.03 4.68
N ASP A 185 21.13 9.23 5.69
CA ASP A 185 22.12 8.61 6.58
C ASP A 185 23.07 7.71 5.77
N LYS A 186 24.36 8.10 5.72
CA LYS A 186 25.38 7.43 4.91
C LYS A 186 25.64 5.99 5.34
N SER A 187 25.34 5.60 6.58
CA SER A 187 25.51 4.23 7.06
C SER A 187 24.50 3.25 6.44
N LEU A 188 23.37 3.74 5.94
CA LEU A 188 22.30 2.91 5.41
C LEU A 188 22.60 2.40 4.00
N THR A 189 22.57 1.08 3.86
CA THR A 189 22.71 0.39 2.57
C THR A 189 21.36 0.22 1.88
N ARG A 190 21.39 0.03 0.55
CA ARG A 190 20.19 -0.30 -0.23
C ARG A 190 19.51 -1.56 0.30
N ALA A 191 20.30 -2.59 0.57
CA ALA A 191 19.81 -3.87 1.05
C ALA A 191 19.07 -3.73 2.39
N ALA A 192 19.64 -2.96 3.33
CA ALA A 192 18.98 -2.70 4.61
C ALA A 192 17.62 -2.01 4.41
N VAL A 193 17.55 -0.95 3.60
CA VAL A 193 16.29 -0.26 3.28
C VAL A 193 15.29 -1.21 2.60
N ALA A 194 15.73 -1.97 1.61
CA ALA A 194 14.89 -2.91 0.87
C ALA A 194 14.27 -3.97 1.78
N THR A 195 15.03 -4.50 2.75
CA THR A 195 14.52 -5.45 3.75
C THR A 195 13.38 -4.87 4.58
N GLN A 196 13.50 -3.60 5.01
CA GLN A 196 12.44 -2.96 5.80
C GLN A 196 11.19 -2.69 4.96
N LEU A 197 11.36 -2.18 3.73
CA LEU A 197 10.25 -1.96 2.81
C LEU A 197 9.52 -3.26 2.44
N GLU A 198 10.26 -4.38 2.31
CA GLU A 198 9.66 -5.70 2.08
C GLU A 198 8.82 -6.16 3.27
N ALA A 199 9.29 -5.96 4.51
CA ALA A 199 8.53 -6.31 5.71
C ALA A 199 7.18 -5.56 5.79
N ILE A 200 7.20 -4.25 5.51
CA ILE A 200 5.98 -3.42 5.45
C ILE A 200 5.06 -3.92 4.33
N TYR A 201 5.59 -4.13 3.12
CA TYR A 201 4.81 -4.61 1.98
C TYR A 201 4.11 -5.95 2.27
N GLN A 202 4.84 -6.93 2.82
CA GLN A 202 4.29 -8.25 3.12
C GLN A 202 3.16 -8.18 4.15
N SER A 203 3.35 -7.42 5.22
CA SER A 203 2.32 -7.27 6.26
C SER A 203 1.09 -6.53 5.75
N ARG A 204 1.28 -5.43 5.01
CA ARG A 204 0.18 -4.71 4.34
C ARG A 204 -0.60 -5.63 3.41
N ASN A 205 0.09 -6.45 2.61
CA ASN A 205 -0.57 -7.33 1.65
C ASN A 205 -1.41 -8.40 2.37
N ARG A 206 -0.88 -8.98 3.46
CA ARG A 206 -1.63 -9.93 4.29
C ARG A 206 -2.89 -9.32 4.90
N ILE A 207 -2.78 -8.12 5.49
CA ILE A 207 -3.94 -7.44 6.08
C ILE A 207 -5.00 -7.17 5.01
N ALA A 208 -4.59 -6.75 3.80
CA ALA A 208 -5.49 -6.55 2.67
C ALA A 208 -6.17 -7.85 2.18
N HIS A 209 -5.59 -9.00 2.46
CA HIS A 209 -6.18 -10.33 2.20
C HIS A 209 -6.90 -10.91 3.43
N HIS A 210 -7.15 -10.11 4.46
CA HIS A 210 -7.75 -10.51 5.73
C HIS A 210 -6.98 -11.66 6.41
N GLU A 211 -5.66 -11.65 6.27
CA GLU A 211 -4.76 -12.59 6.94
C GLU A 211 -4.09 -11.94 8.15
N PRO A 212 -3.94 -12.69 9.25
CA PRO A 212 -3.38 -12.15 10.48
C PRO A 212 -1.88 -11.84 10.37
N VAL A 213 -1.45 -10.86 11.19
CA VAL A 213 -0.05 -10.44 11.38
C VAL A 213 0.25 -10.47 12.87
N TYR A 214 1.05 -11.45 13.31
CA TYR A 214 1.44 -11.66 14.71
C TYR A 214 2.85 -12.28 14.79
N GLY A 215 3.35 -12.47 16.02
CA GLY A 215 4.64 -13.11 16.28
C GLY A 215 5.80 -12.42 15.57
N ARG A 216 6.71 -13.21 14.97
CA ARG A 216 7.90 -12.70 14.28
C ARG A 216 7.56 -11.65 13.21
N ARG A 217 6.45 -11.83 12.49
CA ARG A 217 6.05 -10.91 11.42
C ARG A 217 5.65 -9.55 11.98
N LEU A 218 4.89 -9.53 13.07
CA LEU A 218 4.50 -8.30 13.74
C LEU A 218 5.75 -7.54 14.23
N VAL A 219 6.67 -8.22 14.90
CA VAL A 219 7.95 -7.64 15.37
C VAL A 219 8.75 -7.05 14.21
N GLN A 220 8.87 -7.78 13.10
CA GLN A 220 9.55 -7.29 11.90
C GLN A 220 8.86 -6.07 11.29
N THR A 221 7.53 -6.02 11.36
CA THR A 221 6.75 -4.90 10.80
C THR A 221 6.87 -3.66 11.67
N GLU A 222 6.78 -3.80 12.99
CA GLU A 222 7.01 -2.72 13.96
C GLU A 222 8.42 -2.12 13.76
N ALA A 223 9.46 -2.97 13.71
CA ALA A 223 10.83 -2.53 13.48
C ALA A 223 11.02 -1.84 12.12
N ALA A 224 10.34 -2.32 11.07
CA ALA A 224 10.44 -1.73 9.75
C ALA A 224 9.74 -0.37 9.65
N ILE A 225 8.55 -0.24 10.25
CA ILE A 225 7.83 1.02 10.35
C ILE A 225 8.67 2.05 11.11
N ASP A 226 9.18 1.66 12.27
CA ASP A 226 10.04 2.46 13.12
C ASP A 226 11.32 2.92 12.37
N PHE A 227 11.96 1.99 11.66
CA PHE A 227 13.10 2.30 10.80
C PHE A 227 12.75 3.36 9.76
N VAL A 228 11.65 3.20 9.01
CA VAL A 228 11.29 4.14 7.95
C VAL A 228 10.93 5.50 8.55
N ALA A 229 10.17 5.53 9.64
CA ALA A 229 9.84 6.77 10.34
C ALA A 229 11.10 7.55 10.75
N ARG A 230 12.13 6.88 11.28
CA ARG A 230 13.36 7.52 11.76
C ARG A 230 14.38 7.91 10.69
N HIS A 231 14.30 7.32 9.50
CA HIS A 231 15.35 7.47 8.49
C HIS A 231 14.88 8.02 7.14
N LEU A 232 13.56 8.11 6.91
CA LEU A 232 13.03 8.68 5.68
C LEU A 232 13.13 10.21 5.68
N GLY A 233 13.80 10.75 4.67
CA GLY A 233 14.04 12.18 4.54
C GLY A 233 15.05 12.70 5.56
N ASN A 234 15.00 14.00 5.85
CA ASN A 234 15.98 14.64 6.72
C ASN A 234 15.58 14.55 8.20
N ARG A 235 16.60 14.50 9.07
CA ARG A 235 16.41 14.69 10.51
C ARG A 235 15.96 16.12 10.81
N GLY A 236 15.04 16.26 11.76
CA GLY A 236 14.70 17.54 12.36
C GLY A 236 15.80 18.04 13.29
N HIS A 237 15.65 19.27 13.80
CA HIS A 237 16.63 19.92 14.65
C HIS A 237 16.85 19.24 16.02
N ASP A 238 15.90 18.44 16.46
CA ASP A 238 15.90 17.67 17.72
C ASP A 238 16.29 16.19 17.55
N GLY A 239 16.75 15.80 16.36
CA GLY A 239 17.20 14.43 16.07
C GLY A 239 16.11 13.46 15.59
N ALA A 240 14.83 13.82 15.73
CA ALA A 240 13.69 13.08 15.18
C ALA A 240 13.31 13.59 13.78
N THR A 241 12.84 12.73 12.88
CA THR A 241 12.37 13.20 11.56
C THR A 241 10.99 13.86 11.68
N PRO A 242 10.58 14.74 10.74
CA PRO A 242 9.21 15.23 10.69
C PRO A 242 8.16 14.12 10.57
N LEU A 243 8.48 13.01 9.90
CA LEU A 243 7.58 11.87 9.76
C LEU A 243 7.41 11.12 11.08
N GLU A 244 8.49 10.93 11.83
CA GLU A 244 8.43 10.30 13.17
C GLU A 244 7.52 11.08 14.11
N LYS A 245 7.63 12.41 14.11
CA LYS A 245 6.76 13.29 14.92
C LYS A 245 5.30 13.21 14.49
N LEU A 246 5.06 13.19 13.18
CA LEU A 246 3.70 13.07 12.63
C LEU A 246 3.04 11.76 13.09
N LEU A 247 3.81 10.69 13.18
CA LEU A 247 3.34 9.34 13.48
C LEU A 247 3.35 8.98 14.97
N GLU A 248 3.73 9.90 15.86
CA GLU A 248 3.95 9.59 17.28
C GLU A 248 2.72 8.95 17.94
N LEU A 249 1.53 9.50 17.70
CA LEU A 249 0.28 8.99 18.25
C LEU A 249 -0.06 7.60 17.72
N GLU A 250 0.01 7.41 16.40
CA GLU A 250 -0.32 6.14 15.76
C GLU A 250 0.69 5.04 16.08
N LEU A 251 1.97 5.38 16.24
CA LEU A 251 3.02 4.45 16.66
C LEU A 251 2.81 4.01 18.11
N ASN A 252 2.43 4.93 19.00
CA ASN A 252 2.11 4.61 20.38
C ASN A 252 0.87 3.71 20.46
N GLU A 253 -0.19 4.01 19.71
CA GLU A 253 -1.38 3.15 19.65
C GLU A 253 -1.06 1.75 19.11
N LEU A 254 -0.29 1.69 18.01
CA LEU A 254 0.16 0.42 17.43
C LEU A 254 0.94 -0.42 18.45
N LYS A 255 1.86 0.20 19.19
CA LYS A 255 2.66 -0.48 20.21
C LYS A 255 1.79 -1.05 21.32
N VAL A 256 0.86 -0.26 21.87
CA VAL A 256 -0.07 -0.71 22.91
C VAL A 256 -0.89 -1.93 22.43
N ARG A 257 -1.43 -1.88 21.21
CA ARG A 257 -2.20 -2.99 20.64
C ARG A 257 -1.34 -4.22 20.36
N ALA A 258 -0.12 -4.02 19.89
CA ALA A 258 0.81 -5.12 19.62
C ALA A 258 1.23 -5.81 20.92
N ASP A 259 1.47 -5.06 22.00
CA ASP A 259 1.78 -5.59 23.33
C ASP A 259 0.58 -6.35 23.92
N ALA A 260 -0.63 -5.81 23.84
CA ALA A 260 -1.85 -6.50 24.26
C ALA A 260 -2.05 -7.82 23.49
N MET A 261 -1.83 -7.82 22.17
CA MET A 261 -1.91 -9.02 21.34
C MET A 261 -0.83 -10.06 21.72
N ARG A 262 0.39 -9.62 22.00
CA ARG A 262 1.48 -10.50 22.48
C ARG A 262 1.10 -11.16 23.80
N GLN A 263 0.58 -10.39 24.76
CA GLN A 263 0.14 -10.91 26.06
C GLN A 263 -1.02 -11.90 25.90
N ARG A 264 -2.01 -11.57 25.07
CA ARG A 264 -3.15 -12.45 24.80
C ARG A 264 -2.71 -13.79 24.22
N LEU A 265 -1.83 -13.77 23.22
CA LEU A 265 -1.30 -15.01 22.63
C LEU A 265 -0.46 -15.83 23.61
N ALA A 266 0.30 -15.17 24.50
CA ALA A 266 1.07 -15.86 25.52
C ALA A 266 0.17 -16.55 26.57
N ALA A 267 -0.89 -15.87 27.02
CA ALA A 267 -1.87 -16.45 27.95
C ALA A 267 -2.58 -17.68 27.35
N LEU A 268 -3.02 -17.58 26.09
CA LEU A 268 -3.61 -18.70 25.36
C LEU A 268 -2.66 -19.90 25.22
N GLN A 269 -1.37 -19.64 24.98
CA GLN A 269 -0.34 -20.69 24.91
C GLN A 269 -0.04 -21.33 26.27
N ALA A 270 -0.20 -20.58 27.36
CA ALA A 270 -0.02 -21.06 28.73
C ALA A 270 -1.23 -21.87 29.23
N GLY A 271 -2.33 -21.94 28.47
CA GLY A 271 -3.56 -22.63 28.88
C GLY A 271 -4.38 -21.86 29.91
N GLU A 272 -4.14 -20.55 30.05
CA GLU A 272 -4.96 -19.69 30.89
C GLU A 272 -6.32 -19.49 30.21
N PRO A 273 -7.45 -19.69 30.92
CA PRO A 273 -8.77 -19.51 30.34
C PRO A 273 -9.04 -18.03 30.01
N ASP A 274 -9.86 -17.85 28.96
CA ASP A 274 -10.32 -16.55 28.44
C ASP A 274 -11.18 -15.75 29.43
#